data_AF-A0A7K0Y6H0-F1
#
_entry.id   AF-A0A7K0Y6H0-F1
#
_cell.length_a   1.000
_cell.length_b   1.000
_cell.length_c   1.000
_cell.angle_alpha   90.00
_cell.angle_beta   90.00
_cell.angle_gamma   90.00
#
_symmetry.space_group_name_H-M   'P 1'
#
loop_
_entity.id
_entity.type
_entity.pdbx_description
1 polymer ?
#
loop_
_entity_poly.entity_id
_entity_poly.type
_entity_poly.pdbx_seq_one_letter_code
_entity_poly.pdbx_strand_id
1 'polypeptide(L)'
;MPKASTAKVVDHLLRIEPSGTGWFSPTYLGTPATGGTFNLSSLRIWNAATRQWSLSATTPDGSWAIIRGQARFIARPGFVGTTSLPYRVRDTKGHLVDAKLTVIIEENARLPETGSPISDIALNALIVLMIGVTIVERRRIFLQ
;
A
#
# COMPACT_ATOMS: atom_id res chain seq x y z
N MET A 1 27.36 -35.22 -8.40
CA MET A 1 26.12 -34.81 -9.10
C MET A 1 25.79 -33.39 -8.70
N PRO A 2 25.53 -32.44 -9.62
CA PRO A 2 25.16 -31.10 -9.18
C PRO A 2 23.80 -31.18 -8.48
N LYS A 3 23.75 -30.64 -7.26
CA LYS A 3 22.54 -30.57 -6.43
C LYS A 3 21.46 -29.84 -7.22
N ALA A 4 20.30 -30.47 -7.42
CA ALA A 4 19.16 -29.82 -8.08
C ALA A 4 18.86 -28.49 -7.38
N SER A 5 18.98 -27.36 -8.08
CA SER A 5 18.68 -26.05 -7.52
C SER A 5 17.17 -25.82 -7.59
N THR A 6 16.50 -25.87 -6.45
CA THR A 6 15.06 -25.69 -6.36
C THR A 6 14.70 -24.22 -6.21
N ALA A 7 13.66 -23.78 -6.94
CA ALA A 7 13.10 -22.44 -6.78
C ALA A 7 12.43 -22.30 -5.39
N LYS A 8 12.44 -21.08 -4.82
CA LYS A 8 11.82 -20.74 -3.54
C LYS A 8 11.04 -19.44 -3.66
N VAL A 9 9.92 -19.36 -2.94
CA VAL A 9 9.11 -18.14 -2.82
C VAL A 9 8.80 -17.91 -1.35
N VAL A 10 8.69 -16.65 -0.96
CA VAL A 10 8.53 -16.23 0.44
C VAL A 10 7.17 -15.57 0.60
N ASP A 11 6.54 -15.79 1.74
CA ASP A 11 5.28 -15.12 2.09
C ASP A 11 5.50 -13.60 2.15
N HIS A 12 4.62 -12.86 1.49
CA HIS A 12 4.68 -11.40 1.45
C HIS A 12 3.67 -10.77 2.42
N LEU A 13 4.13 -9.79 3.20
CA LEU A 13 3.31 -9.00 4.11
C LEU A 13 3.28 -7.54 3.65
N LEU A 14 2.07 -6.95 3.56
CA LEU A 14 1.88 -5.52 3.32
C LEU A 14 0.96 -4.93 4.38
N ARG A 15 1.36 -3.78 4.94
CA ARG A 15 0.53 -2.93 5.80
C ARG A 15 -0.05 -1.80 4.97
N ILE A 16 -1.38 -1.62 5.00
CA ILE A 16 -2.09 -0.58 4.24
C ILE A 16 -3.05 0.21 5.14
N GLU A 17 -3.24 1.49 4.84
CA GLU A 17 -4.21 2.37 5.53
C GLU A 17 -5.67 1.96 5.25
N PRO A 18 -6.64 2.31 6.13
CA PRO A 18 -8.04 1.93 5.99
C PRO A 18 -8.70 2.70 4.83
N SER A 19 -8.60 2.11 3.64
CA SER A 19 -9.14 2.46 2.30
C SER A 19 -8.15 2.12 1.16
N GLY A 20 -6.93 1.66 1.51
CA GLY A 20 -5.82 1.45 0.57
C GLY A 20 -6.03 0.31 -0.42
N THR A 21 -5.69 0.56 -1.69
CA THR A 21 -5.32 -0.51 -2.61
C THR A 21 -3.90 -0.95 -2.27
N GLY A 22 -3.70 -2.24 -1.99
CA GLY A 22 -2.38 -2.82 -1.78
C GLY A 22 -1.83 -3.45 -3.06
N TRP A 23 -0.53 -3.27 -3.31
CA TRP A 23 0.18 -3.94 -4.41
C TRP A 23 1.31 -4.82 -3.87
N PHE A 24 1.37 -6.04 -4.39
CA PHE A 24 2.40 -7.03 -4.10
C PHE A 24 3.17 -7.34 -5.38
N SER A 25 4.46 -7.61 -5.23
CA SER A 25 5.30 -8.21 -6.27
C SER A 25 5.67 -9.63 -5.81
N PRO A 26 4.83 -10.66 -6.09
CA PRO A 26 4.90 -11.96 -5.39
C PRO A 26 6.18 -12.76 -5.64
N THR A 27 6.98 -12.38 -6.64
CA THR A 27 8.25 -13.02 -6.98
C THR A 27 9.46 -12.24 -6.49
N TYR A 28 9.29 -11.03 -5.93
CA TYR A 28 10.40 -10.13 -5.61
C TYR A 28 11.34 -10.71 -4.55
N LEU A 29 10.80 -11.39 -3.54
CA LEU A 29 11.59 -12.06 -2.50
C LEU A 29 11.87 -13.54 -2.81
N GLY A 30 11.46 -14.03 -3.99
CA GLY A 30 11.70 -15.40 -4.41
C GLY A 30 13.07 -15.58 -5.07
N THR A 31 13.57 -16.82 -5.08
CA THR A 31 14.76 -17.21 -5.84
C THR A 31 14.35 -18.26 -6.87
N PRO A 32 14.47 -18.01 -8.18
CA PRO A 32 14.20 -19.02 -9.21
C PRO A 32 15.28 -20.11 -9.21
N ALA A 33 15.06 -21.22 -9.93
CA ALA A 33 16.12 -22.20 -10.14
C ALA A 33 17.37 -21.56 -10.80
N THR A 34 18.55 -22.12 -10.54
CA THR A 34 19.83 -21.62 -11.07
C THR A 34 19.77 -21.47 -12.59
N GLY A 35 20.13 -20.27 -13.07
CA GLY A 35 20.07 -19.91 -14.48
C GLY A 35 18.65 -19.79 -15.04
N GLY A 36 17.64 -19.67 -14.18
CA GLY A 36 16.24 -19.41 -14.53
C GLY A 36 15.74 -18.06 -14.02
N THR A 37 14.55 -17.68 -14.45
CA THR A 37 13.79 -16.50 -13.98
C THR A 37 12.35 -16.91 -13.72
N PHE A 38 11.61 -16.15 -12.92
CA PHE A 38 10.17 -16.41 -12.76
C PHE A 38 9.40 -16.02 -14.01
N ASN A 39 8.51 -16.90 -14.46
CA ASN A 39 7.56 -16.62 -15.54
C ASN A 39 6.32 -15.93 -14.93
N LEU A 40 6.30 -14.61 -14.91
CA LEU A 40 5.21 -13.82 -14.33
C LEU A 40 3.84 -14.09 -14.97
N SER A 41 3.79 -14.51 -16.24
CA SER A 41 2.55 -14.88 -16.93
C SER A 41 1.93 -16.17 -16.36
N SER A 42 2.70 -16.97 -15.64
CA SER A 42 2.23 -18.17 -14.95
C SER A 42 1.68 -17.91 -13.54
N LEU A 43 1.82 -16.68 -13.03
CA LEU A 43 1.34 -16.29 -11.71
C LEU A 43 -0.18 -16.43 -11.60
N ARG A 44 -0.65 -17.18 -10.61
CA ARG A 44 -2.08 -17.36 -10.32
C ARG A 44 -2.34 -17.28 -8.82
N ILE A 45 -3.54 -16.86 -8.46
CA ILE A 45 -4.06 -16.83 -7.10
C ILE A 45 -5.17 -17.87 -6.94
N TRP A 46 -5.35 -18.39 -5.73
CA TRP A 46 -6.40 -19.36 -5.46
C TRP A 46 -7.78 -18.67 -5.43
N ASN A 47 -8.72 -19.15 -6.24
CA ASN A 47 -10.11 -18.73 -6.19
C ASN A 47 -10.93 -19.84 -5.50
N ALA A 48 -11.34 -19.58 -4.26
CA ALA A 48 -12.09 -20.56 -3.47
C ALA A 48 -13.51 -20.81 -3.99
N ALA A 49 -14.13 -19.83 -4.67
CA ALA A 49 -15.48 -19.96 -5.21
C ALA A 49 -15.52 -20.94 -6.40
N THR A 50 -14.52 -20.88 -7.27
CA THR A 50 -14.40 -21.80 -8.42
C THR A 50 -13.53 -23.02 -8.14
N ARG A 51 -12.82 -23.05 -7.00
CA ARG A 51 -11.82 -24.06 -6.63
C ARG A 51 -10.72 -24.21 -7.68
N GLN A 52 -10.29 -23.08 -8.26
CA GLN A 52 -9.30 -23.04 -9.32
C GLN A 52 -8.28 -21.93 -9.11
N TRP A 53 -7.12 -22.10 -9.74
CA TRP A 53 -6.09 -21.07 -9.82
C TRP A 53 -6.42 -20.08 -10.94
N SER A 54 -6.65 -18.82 -10.57
CA SER A 54 -7.16 -17.78 -11.46
C SER A 54 -6.28 -16.52 -11.42
N LEU A 55 -6.57 -15.56 -12.30
CA LEU A 55 -6.04 -14.20 -12.24
C LEU A 55 -6.85 -13.31 -11.29
N SER A 56 -8.03 -13.75 -10.86
CA SER A 56 -8.90 -13.01 -9.96
C SER A 56 -9.55 -13.91 -8.90
N ALA A 57 -9.73 -13.36 -7.70
CA ALA A 57 -10.46 -13.99 -6.62
C ALA A 57 -11.19 -12.93 -5.80
N THR A 58 -12.40 -13.26 -5.35
CA THR A 58 -13.14 -12.44 -4.38
C THR A 58 -13.22 -13.22 -3.08
N THR A 59 -12.81 -12.59 -1.99
CA THR A 59 -12.94 -13.10 -0.62
C THR A 59 -13.94 -12.23 0.14
N PRO A 60 -14.43 -12.67 1.31
CA PRO A 60 -15.24 -11.80 2.16
C PRO A 60 -14.56 -10.45 2.45
N ASP A 61 -13.23 -10.45 2.57
CA ASP A 61 -12.43 -9.29 2.97
C ASP A 61 -12.18 -8.28 1.83
N GLY A 62 -12.32 -8.69 0.57
CA GLY A 62 -12.04 -7.83 -0.58
C GLY A 62 -11.84 -8.57 -1.91
N SER A 63 -11.30 -7.84 -2.89
CA SER A 63 -11.05 -8.35 -4.25
C SER A 63 -9.55 -8.40 -4.56
N TRP A 64 -9.14 -9.50 -5.18
CA TRP A 64 -7.76 -9.76 -5.58
C TRP A 64 -7.65 -9.89 -7.10
N ALA A 65 -6.60 -9.31 -7.68
CA ALA A 65 -6.32 -9.41 -9.11
C ALA A 65 -4.82 -9.52 -9.40
N ILE A 66 -4.45 -10.35 -10.37
CA ILE A 66 -3.11 -10.36 -10.96
C ILE A 66 -3.09 -9.46 -12.19
N ILE A 67 -2.30 -8.39 -12.15
CA ILE A 67 -2.16 -7.41 -13.22
C ILE A 67 -0.68 -7.30 -13.55
N ARG A 68 -0.30 -7.71 -14.77
CA ARG A 68 1.09 -7.64 -15.27
C ARG A 68 2.13 -8.27 -14.33
N GLY A 69 1.78 -9.39 -13.68
CA GLY A 69 2.68 -10.09 -12.74
C GLY A 69 2.70 -9.54 -11.32
N GLN A 70 1.89 -8.52 -11.03
CA GLN A 70 1.70 -7.97 -9.68
C GLN A 70 0.35 -8.40 -9.13
N ALA A 71 0.27 -8.66 -7.84
CA ALA A 71 -1.00 -8.92 -7.17
C ALA A 71 -1.53 -7.61 -6.56
N ARG A 72 -2.79 -7.29 -6.85
CA ARG A 72 -3.53 -6.15 -6.32
C ARG A 72 -4.59 -6.66 -5.35
N PHE A 73 -4.69 -6.05 -4.18
CA PHE A 73 -5.81 -6.25 -3.25
C PHE A 73 -6.57 -4.93 -3.06
N ILE A 74 -7.90 -5.01 -3.10
CA ILE A 74 -8.81 -3.92 -2.78
C ILE A 74 -9.71 -4.41 -1.64
N ALA A 75 -9.56 -3.82 -0.45
CA ALA A 75 -10.40 -4.16 0.69
C ALA A 75 -11.86 -3.80 0.46
N ARG A 76 -12.75 -4.61 1.02
CA ARG A 76 -14.16 -4.26 1.17
C ARG A 76 -14.29 -3.03 2.09
N PRO A 77 -15.22 -2.10 1.83
CA PRO A 77 -15.46 -0.98 2.74
C PRO A 77 -15.63 -1.43 4.20
N GLY A 78 -14.92 -0.76 5.11
CA GLY A 78 -14.94 -1.05 6.55
C GLY A 78 -14.16 -2.29 6.99
N PHE A 79 -13.44 -2.97 6.09
CA PHE A 79 -12.58 -4.08 6.50
C PHE A 79 -11.32 -3.57 7.21
N VAL A 80 -11.15 -3.98 8.47
CA VAL A 80 -9.95 -3.80 9.28
C VAL A 80 -9.58 -5.19 9.80
N GLY A 81 -8.30 -5.56 9.70
CA GLY A 81 -7.83 -6.89 10.09
C GLY A 81 -6.80 -7.47 9.12
N THR A 82 -6.54 -8.76 9.28
CA THR A 82 -5.58 -9.51 8.46
C THR A 82 -6.31 -10.43 7.49
N THR A 83 -5.88 -10.45 6.22
CA THR A 83 -6.37 -11.40 5.21
C THR A 83 -5.20 -12.04 4.46
N SER A 84 -5.38 -13.28 4.00
CA SER A 84 -4.34 -14.00 3.26
C SER A 84 -4.91 -14.74 2.04
N LEU A 85 -4.11 -14.84 0.99
CA LEU A 85 -4.47 -15.55 -0.25
C LEU A 85 -3.30 -16.40 -0.78
N PRO A 86 -3.49 -17.72 -1.00
CA PRO A 86 -2.49 -18.54 -1.67
C PRO A 86 -2.24 -18.10 -3.11
N TYR A 87 -0.98 -18.17 -3.54
CA TYR A 87 -0.58 -17.95 -4.92
C TYR A 87 0.45 -18.99 -5.36
N ARG A 88 0.60 -19.11 -6.67
CA ARG A 88 1.58 -19.98 -7.30
C ARG A 88 2.20 -19.35 -8.53
N VAL A 89 3.44 -19.71 -8.83
CA VAL A 89 4.18 -19.24 -10.00
C VAL A 89 5.15 -20.31 -10.48
N ARG A 90 5.44 -20.34 -11.77
CA ARG A 90 6.47 -21.18 -12.38
C ARG A 90 7.70 -20.38 -12.74
N ASP A 91 8.87 -20.99 -12.67
CA ASP A 91 10.07 -20.46 -13.33
C ASP A 91 10.16 -20.89 -14.81
N THR A 92 11.15 -20.35 -15.52
CA THR A 92 11.44 -20.70 -16.93
C THR A 92 11.98 -22.12 -17.11
N LYS A 93 12.28 -22.83 -16.01
CA LYS A 93 12.72 -24.23 -16.00
C LYS A 93 11.58 -25.20 -15.69
N GLY A 94 10.37 -24.68 -15.46
CA GLY A 94 9.16 -25.46 -15.24
C GLY A 94 8.86 -25.77 -13.77
N HIS A 95 9.69 -25.33 -12.82
CA HIS A 95 9.43 -25.56 -11.40
C HIS A 95 8.25 -24.71 -10.94
N LEU A 96 7.22 -25.37 -10.41
CA LEU A 96 6.08 -24.72 -9.77
C LEU A 96 6.35 -24.55 -8.28
N VAL A 97 6.06 -23.36 -7.76
CA VAL A 97 6.21 -23.00 -6.36
C VAL A 97 4.95 -22.29 -5.87
N ASP A 98 4.58 -22.58 -4.62
CA ASP A 98 3.40 -22.05 -3.94
C ASP A 98 3.82 -21.24 -2.70
N ALA A 99 3.08 -20.18 -2.38
CA ALA A 99 3.27 -19.33 -1.20
C ALA A 99 1.98 -18.56 -0.86
N LYS A 100 2.03 -17.63 0.11
CA LYS A 100 0.88 -16.81 0.52
C LYS A 100 1.14 -15.32 0.44
N LEU A 101 0.12 -14.58 0.02
CA LEU A 101 0.04 -13.12 0.17
C LEU A 101 -0.72 -12.82 1.45
N THR A 102 -0.21 -11.90 2.27
CA THR A 102 -0.86 -11.45 3.50
C THR A 102 -0.98 -9.93 3.52
N VAL A 103 -2.19 -9.43 3.72
CA VAL A 103 -2.49 -8.00 3.90
C VAL A 103 -2.90 -7.79 5.36
N ILE A 104 -2.33 -6.77 5.99
CA ILE A 104 -2.77 -6.28 7.29
C ILE A 104 -3.31 -4.86 7.10
N ILE A 105 -4.56 -4.63 7.46
CA ILE A 105 -5.20 -3.31 7.50
C ILE A 105 -5.39 -2.94 8.96
N GLU A 106 -4.76 -1.86 9.38
CA GLU A 106 -4.89 -1.32 10.73
C GLU A 106 -5.78 -0.08 10.66
N GLU A 107 -6.63 0.11 11.68
CA GLU A 107 -7.38 1.35 11.81
C GLU A 107 -6.41 2.44 12.27
N ASN A 108 -6.27 3.51 11.50
CA ASN A 108 -5.58 4.70 11.98
C ASN A 108 -6.43 5.27 13.11
N ALA A 109 -6.04 5.04 14.36
CA ALA A 109 -6.57 5.80 15.48
C ALA A 109 -6.26 7.27 15.18
N ARG A 110 -7.27 8.04 14.73
CA ARG A 110 -7.16 9.48 14.68
C ARG A 110 -6.98 9.93 16.13
N LEU A 111 -5.75 10.24 16.52
CA LEU A 111 -5.55 11.13 17.67
C LEU A 111 -6.34 12.41 17.35
N PRO A 112 -7.06 13.01 18.31
CA PRO A 112 -7.63 14.33 18.11
C PRO A 112 -6.52 15.26 17.63
N GLU A 113 -6.71 15.93 16.49
CA GLU A 113 -5.81 16.99 16.06
C GLU A 113 -5.98 18.17 17.02
N THR A 114 -5.29 18.17 18.16
CA THR A 114 -5.21 19.34 19.05
C THR A 114 -4.14 20.32 18.55
N GLY A 115 -4.08 20.54 17.25
CA GLY A 115 -3.07 21.37 16.61
C GLY A 115 -3.63 22.01 15.37
N SER A 116 -4.43 23.07 15.54
CA SER A 116 -4.73 23.99 14.43
C SER A 116 -3.39 24.46 13.83
N PRO A 117 -3.23 24.50 12.50
CA PRO A 117 -2.01 24.98 11.90
C PRO A 117 -1.75 26.43 12.33
N ILE A 118 -0.54 26.70 12.82
CA ILE A 118 -0.09 28.01 13.35
C ILE A 118 -0.13 29.11 12.26
N SER A 119 -0.40 28.75 11.00
CA SER A 119 -0.55 29.67 9.87
C SER A 119 -1.66 30.70 10.07
N ASP A 120 -2.74 30.35 10.77
CA ASP A 120 -3.88 31.27 10.95
C ASP A 120 -3.60 32.34 12.02
N ILE A 121 -2.72 32.04 12.99
CA ILE A 121 -2.32 33.00 14.03
C ILE A 121 -1.28 33.98 13.45
N ALA A 122 -0.35 33.49 12.64
CA ALA A 122 0.72 34.32 12.07
C ALA A 122 0.19 35.38 11.08
N LEU A 123 -0.83 35.06 10.29
CA LEU A 123 -1.38 36.01 9.31
C LEU A 123 -2.19 37.12 9.97
N ASN A 124 -3.01 36.80 10.97
CA ASN A 124 -3.79 37.80 11.71
C ASN A 124 -2.90 38.75 12.53
N ALA A 125 -1.81 38.23 13.13
CA ALA A 125 -0.85 39.06 13.85
C ALA A 125 -0.18 40.11 12.95
N LEU A 126 0.14 39.75 11.70
CA LEU A 126 0.70 40.69 10.72
C LEU A 126 -0.30 41.79 10.34
N ILE A 127 -1.58 41.46 10.18
CA ILE A 127 -2.64 42.42 9.86
C ILE A 127 -2.83 43.44 11.00
N VAL A 128 -2.88 42.98 12.26
CA VAL A 128 -2.98 43.87 13.43
C VAL A 128 -1.75 44.77 13.56
N LEU A 129 -0.55 44.24 13.30
CA LEU A 129 0.69 45.03 13.30
C LEU A 129 0.66 46.12 12.23
N MET A 130 0.26 45.80 10.99
CA MET A 130 0.19 46.76 9.89
C MET A 130 -0.86 47.85 10.14
N ILE A 131 -2.02 47.50 10.70
CA ILE A 131 -3.04 48.48 11.10
C ILE A 131 -2.47 49.41 12.19
N GLY A 132 -1.79 48.85 13.20
CA GLY A 132 -1.15 49.61 14.27
C GLY A 132 -0.12 50.62 13.74
N VAL A 133 0.78 50.19 12.84
CA VAL A 133 1.78 51.07 12.21
C VAL A 133 1.10 52.20 11.42
N THR A 134 0.07 51.88 10.64
CA THR A 134 -0.64 52.87 9.81
C THR A 134 -1.34 53.95 10.66
N ILE A 135 -1.89 53.58 11.83
CA ILE A 135 -2.51 54.53 12.76
C ILE A 135 -1.46 55.45 13.41
N VAL A 136 -0.29 54.92 13.77
CA VAL A 136 0.81 55.71 14.36
C VAL A 136 1.39 56.71 13.36
N GLU A 137 1.58 56.31 12.10
CA GLU A 137 2.11 57.21 11.07
C GLU A 137 1.14 58.35 10.72
N ARG A 138 -0.17 58.07 10.62
CA ARG A 138 -1.17 59.14 10.36
C ARG A 138 -1.25 60.17 11.48
N ARG A 139 -0.92 59.82 12.72
CA ARG A 139 -0.86 60.79 13.84
C ARG A 139 0.39 61.66 13.83
N ARG A 140 1.51 61.20 13.24
CA ARG A 140 2.74 62.01 13.11
C ARG A 140 2.67 63.04 11.99
N ILE A 141 1.90 62.80 10.94
CA ILE A 141 1.80 63.72 9.79
C ILE A 141 0.91 64.96 10.10
N PHE A 142 0.06 64.91 11.12
CA PHE A 142 -0.82 66.02 11.52
C PHE A 142 -0.23 67.00 12.56
N LEU A 143 1.05 66.86 12.93
CA LEU A 143 1.73 67.76 13.89
C LEU A 143 3.02 68.40 13.32
N GLN A 144 3.10 68.63 12.01
CA GLN A 144 4.04 69.58 11.42
C GLN A 144 3.32 70.65 10.61
#